data_AF-A0A6P1BM49-F1
#
_entry.id   AF-A0A6P1BM49-F1
#
_cell.length_a   1.000
_cell.length_b   1.000
_cell.length_c   1.000
_cell.angle_alpha   90.00
_cell.angle_beta   90.00
_cell.angle_gamma   90.00
#
_symmetry.space_group_name_H-M   'P 1'
#
loop_
_entity.id
_entity.type
_entity.pdbx_description
1 polymer ?
#
loop_
_entity_poly.entity_id
_entity_poly.type
_entity_poly.pdbx_seq_one_letter_code
_entity_poly.pdbx_strand_id
1 'polypeptide(L)' 'MLANRFKSWTETEELLLVALHESGMSHRLIALTMRRTEAGVDNRLAQITHRSRRTGDAPGSGH' A
#
# COMPACT_ATOMS: atom_id res chain seq x y z
N MET A 1 25.68 9.59 0.62
CA MET A 1 24.33 9.40 0.05
C MET A 1 23.49 8.71 1.10
N LEU A 2 22.45 9.36 1.64
CA LEU A 2 21.58 8.76 2.67
C LEU A 2 20.86 7.57 2.02
N ALA A 3 21.34 6.36 2.26
CA ALA A 3 20.67 5.13 1.83
C ALA A 3 19.21 5.21 2.27
N ASN A 4 18.30 4.95 1.34
CA ASN A 4 16.85 5.02 1.54
C ASN A 4 16.44 4.11 2.72
N ARG A 5 16.43 4.67 3.94
CA ARG A 5 16.13 3.96 5.21
C ARG A 5 14.66 3.53 5.32
N PHE A 6 13.87 3.75 4.28
CA PHE A 6 12.48 3.37 4.20
C PHE A 6 12.40 2.00 3.52
N LYS A 7 12.04 0.98 4.31
CA LYS A 7 11.75 -0.36 3.78
C LYS A 7 10.61 -0.24 2.77
N SER A 8 10.94 -0.41 1.48
CA SER A 8 9.98 -0.34 0.38
C SER A 8 8.81 -1.29 0.65
N TRP A 9 7.59 -0.86 0.31
CA TRP A 9 6.42 -1.73 0.36
C TRP A 9 6.53 -2.75 -0.78
N THR A 10 6.52 -4.02 -0.44
CA THR A 10 6.44 -5.11 -1.42
C THR A 10 5.00 -5.32 -1.88
N GLU A 11 4.80 -5.90 -3.06
CA GLU A 11 3.47 -6.20 -3.58
C GLU A 11 2.66 -7.09 -2.62
N THR A 12 3.30 -8.09 -1.99
CA THR A 12 2.67 -8.91 -0.95
C THR A 12 2.23 -8.10 0.27
N GLU A 13 3.04 -7.14 0.71
CA GLU A 13 2.65 -6.23 1.80
C GLU A 13 1.47 -5.34 1.39
N GLU A 14 1.43 -4.86 0.14
CA GLU A 14 0.30 -4.06 -0.35
C GLU A 14 -0.99 -4.85 -0.45
N LEU A 15 -0.93 -6.08 -0.97
CA LEU A 15 -2.09 -6.98 -1.03
C LEU A 15 -2.62 -7.28 0.37
N LEU A 16 -1.71 -7.54 1.33
CA LEU A 16 -2.10 -7.75 2.72
C LEU A 16 -2.70 -6.48 3.34
N LEU A 17 -2.11 -5.31 3.07
CA LEU A 17 -2.61 -4.02 3.55
C LEU A 17 -4.04 -3.75 3.08
N VAL A 18 -4.31 -3.98 1.80
CA VAL A 18 -5.65 -3.84 1.22
C VAL A 18 -6.60 -4.88 1.80
N ALA A 19 -6.20 -6.15 1.88
CA ALA A 19 -7.06 -7.21 2.43
C ALA A 19 -7.46 -6.93 3.89
N LEU A 20 -6.54 -6.43 4.72
CA LEU A 20 -6.83 -6.05 6.11
C LEU A 20 -7.73 -4.81 6.19
N HIS A 21 -7.56 -3.84 5.30
CA HIS A 21 -8.42 -2.66 5.23
C HIS A 21 -9.85 -3.04 4.81
N GLU A 22 -10.00 -3.87 3.77
CA GLU A 22 -11.28 -4.38 3.28
C GLU A 22 -11.99 -5.26 4.31
N SER A 23 -11.23 -5.93 5.20
CA SER A 23 -11.81 -6.66 6.34
C SER A 23 -12.35 -5.75 7.46
N GLY A 24 -12.23 -4.42 7.31
CA GLY A 24 -12.67 -3.44 8.29
C GLY A 24 -11.70 -3.22 9.45
N MET A 25 -10.44 -3.68 9.36
CA MET A 25 -9.47 -3.35 10.41
C MET A 25 -9.09 -1.87 10.42
N SER A 26 -8.98 -1.31 11.61
CA SER A 26 -8.47 0.06 11.78
C SER A 26 -6.99 0.15 11.41
N HIS A 27 -6.56 1.27 10.82
CA HIS A 27 -5.17 1.50 10.40
C HIS A 27 -4.15 1.25 11.52
N ARG A 28 -4.50 1.58 12.77
CA ARG A 28 -3.68 1.28 13.95
C ARG A 28 -3.40 -0.21 14.12
N LEU A 29 -4.40 -1.06 13.98
CA LEU A 29 -4.25 -2.52 14.09
C LEU A 29 -3.44 -3.07 12.93
N ILE A 30 -3.69 -2.58 11.71
CA ILE A 30 -2.92 -2.98 10.53
C ILE A 30 -1.44 -2.62 10.70
N ALA A 31 -1.14 -1.42 11.21
CA ALA A 31 0.22 -0.97 11.51
C ALA A 31 0.91 -1.87 12.52
N LEU A 32 0.22 -2.28 13.59
CA LEU A 32 0.73 -3.23 14.58
C LEU A 32 1.00 -4.60 13.96
N THR A 33 0.03 -5.14 13.20
CA THR A 33 0.14 -6.44 12.53
C THR A 33 1.31 -6.48 11.54
N MET A 34 1.51 -5.41 10.79
CA MET A 34 2.57 -5.33 9.77
C MET A 34 3.90 -4.78 10.31
N ARG A 35 3.98 -4.46 11.61
CA ARG A 35 5.12 -3.80 12.25
C ARG A 35 5.56 -2.52 11.51
N ARG A 36 4.57 -1.74 11.05
CA ARG A 36 4.72 -0.44 10.38
C ARG A 36 4.16 0.68 11.26
N THR A 37 4.37 1.91 10.84
CA THR A 37 3.74 3.08 11.47
C THR A 37 2.36 3.31 10.90
N GLU A 38 1.44 3.83 11.71
CA GLU A 38 0.08 4.18 11.28
C GLU A 38 0.12 5.19 10.13
N ALA A 39 0.97 6.22 10.22
CA ALA A 39 1.19 7.17 9.13
C ALA A 39 1.74 6.51 7.84
N GLY A 40 2.53 5.44 7.96
CA GLY A 40 3.03 4.69 6.81
C GLY A 40 1.95 3.87 6.12
N VAL A 41 1.03 3.31 6.90
CA VAL A 41 -0.16 2.59 6.42
C VAL A 41 -1.12 3.54 5.70
N ASP A 42 -1.46 4.67 6.32
CA ASP A 42 -2.35 5.69 5.76
C ASP A 42 -1.82 6.23 4.43
N ASN A 43 -0.55 6.67 4.42
CA ASN A 43 0.10 7.16 3.20
C ASN A 43 0.16 6.08 2.11
N ARG A 44 0.38 4.80 2.46
CA ARG A 44 0.41 3.73 1.46
C ARG A 44 -0.97 3.41 0.91
N LEU A 45 -2.00 3.35 1.75
CA LEU A 45 -3.39 3.16 1.32
C LEU A 45 -3.80 4.27 0.35
N ALA A 46 -3.52 5.53 0.69
CA ALA A 46 -3.76 6.65 -0.22
C ALA A 46 -3.07 6.46 -1.57
N GLN A 47 -1.78 6.10 -1.59
CA GLN A 47 -1.05 5.82 -2.82
C GLN A 47 -1.65 4.67 -3.64
N ILE A 48 -2.09 3.58 -3.00
CA ILE A 48 -2.74 2.44 -3.67
C ILE A 48 -4.07 2.89 -4.29
N THR A 49 -4.91 3.63 -3.55
CA THR A 49 -6.17 4.18 -4.08
C THR A 49 -5.92 5.09 -5.28
N HIS A 50 -4.91 5.96 -5.22
CA HIS A 50 -4.52 6.81 -6.35
C HIS A 50 -3.97 6.02 -7.54
N ARG A 51 -3.26 4.91 -7.29
CA ARG A 51 -2.77 4.01 -8.33
C ARG A 51 -3.92 3.27 -9.03
N SER A 52 -4.87 2.73 -8.28
CA SER A 52 -6.04 2.04 -8.84
C SER A 52 -6.87 2.95 -9.75
N ARG A 53 -6.98 4.25 -9.45
CA ARG A 53 -7.64 5.22 -10.35
C ARG A 53 -6.90 5.43 -11.67
N ARG A 54 -5.59 5.20 -11.74
CA ARG A 54 -4.81 5.26 -13.00
C ARG A 54 -4.77 3.93 -13.75
N THR A 55 -4.99 2.81 -13.07
CA THR A 55 -5.06 1.49 -13.71
C THR A 55 -6.42 1.22 -14.37
N GLY A 56 -7.41 2.10 -14.17
CA GLY A 56 -8.66 2.12 -14.94
C GLY A 56 -8.55 2.66 -16.38
N ASP A 57 -7.38 3.14 -16.81
CA ASP A 57 -7.15 3.69 -18.16
C ASP A 57 -5.85 3.18 -18.79
N ALA A 58 -5.74 1.87 -18.99
CA ALA A 58 -4.73 1.32 -19.90
C ALA A 58 -5.27 0.10 -20.68
N PRO A 59 -6.02 0.32 -21.78
CA PRO A 59 -6.08 -0.65 -22.86
C PRO A 59 -4.78 -0.56 -23.70
N GLY A 60 -3.99 -1.62 -23.70
CA GLY A 60 -3.04 -1.90 -24.78
C GLY A 60 -1.59 -1.39 -24.63
N SER A 61 -0.68 -2.34 -24.48
CA SER A 61 0.69 -2.36 -25.02
C SER A 61 1.17 -3.81 -24.81
N GLY A 62 1.25 -4.71 -25.78
CA GLY A 62 1.65 -4.54 -27.17
C GLY A 62 3.14 -4.84 -27.30
N HIS A 63 3.50 -6.11 -27.48
CA HIS A 63 4.48 -6.56 -28.49
C HIS A 63 4.23 -8.03 -28.82
#